data_AF-A0A2N3R8R4-F1
#
_entry.id   AF-A0A2N3R8R4-F1
#
_cell.length_a   1.000
_cell.length_b   1.000
_cell.length_c   1.000
_cell.angle_alpha   90.00
_cell.angle_beta   90.00
_cell.angle_gamma   90.00
#
_symmetry.space_group_name_H-M   'P 1'
#
loop_
_entity.id
_entity.type
_entity.pdbx_description
1 polymer ?
#
loop_
_entity_poly.entity_id
_entity_poly.type
_entity_poly.pdbx_seq_one_letter_code
_entity_poly.pdbx_strand_id
1 'polypeptide(L)'
;FSELTDTIIGKSLKGIFVKFFINNIAEQSEADKLLRYKGHFLKIYDYSNEEDRMAALHAKVISTDMKQTLITSANLSYHGQEGNIELGTLIESERTAKQLDEVMTQLIFKRLFKEV
;
A
#
# COMPACT_ATOMS: atom_id res chain seq x y z
N PHE A 1 9.77 -2.17 -8.98
CA PHE A 1 8.31 -1.85 -8.94
C PHE A 1 7.48 -2.66 -9.90
N SER A 2 7.81 -2.78 -11.20
CA SER A 2 6.97 -3.52 -12.16
C SER A 2 6.65 -4.95 -11.71
N GLU A 3 7.61 -5.69 -11.16
CA GLU A 3 7.39 -7.05 -10.66
C GLU A 3 6.41 -7.11 -9.48
N LEU A 4 6.49 -6.15 -8.54
CA LEU A 4 5.55 -6.05 -7.44
C LEU A 4 4.15 -5.68 -7.92
N THR A 5 4.04 -4.72 -8.83
CA THR A 5 2.78 -4.33 -9.47
C THR A 5 2.15 -5.52 -10.19
N ASP A 6 2.94 -6.29 -10.92
CA ASP A 6 2.48 -7.48 -11.62
C ASP A 6 2.07 -8.60 -10.66
N THR A 7 2.78 -8.74 -9.55
CA THR A 7 2.40 -9.65 -8.48
C THR A 7 1.05 -9.25 -7.87
N ILE A 8 0.84 -7.97 -7.54
CA ILE A 8 -0.42 -7.46 -6.98
C ILE A 8 -1.58 -7.68 -7.95
N ILE A 9 -1.41 -7.30 -9.22
CA ILE A 9 -2.42 -7.51 -10.26
C ILE A 9 -2.73 -9.00 -10.41
N GLY A 10 -1.70 -9.84 -10.52
CA GLY A 10 -1.85 -11.29 -10.66
C GLY A 10 -2.56 -11.94 -9.46
N LYS A 11 -2.36 -11.44 -8.24
CA LYS A 11 -3.07 -11.88 -7.04
C LYS A 11 -4.55 -11.45 -7.07
N SER A 12 -4.84 -10.19 -7.41
CA SER A 12 -6.20 -9.68 -7.56
C SER A 12 -7.01 -10.47 -8.59
N LEU A 13 -6.42 -10.75 -9.76
CA LEU A 13 -7.07 -11.53 -10.83
C LEU A 13 -7.39 -12.97 -10.43
N LYS A 14 -6.73 -13.50 -9.38
CA LYS A 14 -7.01 -14.80 -8.78
C LYS A 14 -8.03 -14.75 -7.64
N GLY A 15 -8.65 -13.59 -7.40
CA GLY A 15 -9.66 -13.39 -6.35
C GLY A 15 -9.09 -13.07 -4.97
N ILE A 16 -7.79 -12.79 -4.87
CA ILE A 16 -7.18 -12.35 -3.60
C ILE A 16 -7.46 -10.86 -3.43
N PHE A 17 -8.10 -10.49 -2.32
CA PHE A 17 -8.43 -9.10 -2.05
C PHE A 17 -7.18 -8.31 -1.64
N VAL A 18 -6.94 -7.19 -2.33
CA VAL A 18 -5.83 -6.28 -2.09
C VAL A 18 -6.35 -4.86 -1.84
N LYS A 19 -5.96 -4.27 -0.70
CA LYS A 19 -6.06 -2.83 -0.45
C LYS A 19 -4.67 -2.21 -0.70
N PHE A 20 -4.56 -1.32 -1.67
CA PHE A 20 -3.32 -0.63 -2.00
C PHE A 20 -3.42 0.83 -1.59
N PHE A 21 -2.52 1.30 -0.74
CA PHE A 21 -2.49 2.68 -0.24
C PHE A 21 -1.29 3.40 -0.83
N ILE A 22 -1.52 4.57 -1.41
CA ILE A 22 -0.50 5.33 -2.15
C ILE A 22 -0.62 6.83 -1.85
N ASN A 23 0.47 7.57 -2.04
CA ASN A 23 0.50 9.02 -1.88
C ASN A 23 0.49 9.72 -3.23
N ASN A 24 -0.40 10.67 -3.48
CA ASN A 24 -0.43 11.47 -4.70
C ASN A 24 -0.40 10.61 -5.97
N ILE A 25 -1.38 9.73 -6.16
CA ILE A 25 -1.37 8.77 -7.27
C ILE A 25 -1.23 9.43 -8.66
N ALA A 26 -1.74 10.66 -8.81
CA ALA A 26 -1.64 11.43 -10.05
C ALA A 26 -0.19 11.78 -10.45
N GLU A 27 0.74 11.79 -9.49
CA GLU A 27 2.16 12.07 -9.72
C GLU A 27 2.98 10.79 -9.98
N GLN A 28 2.37 9.61 -9.87
CA GLN A 28 3.05 8.32 -9.99
C GLN A 28 2.63 7.57 -11.25
N SER A 29 3.31 7.87 -12.37
CA SER A 29 3.07 7.22 -13.68
C SER A 29 3.07 5.69 -13.62
N GLU A 30 3.85 5.12 -12.71
CA GLU A 30 3.98 3.69 -12.53
C GLU A 30 2.69 3.05 -11.97
N ALA A 31 1.85 3.84 -11.29
CA ALA A 31 0.55 3.42 -10.79
C ALA A 31 -0.51 3.29 -11.89
N ASP A 32 -0.30 3.84 -13.09
CA ASP A 32 -1.23 3.75 -14.22
C ASP A 32 -1.59 2.31 -14.56
N LYS A 33 -0.60 1.42 -14.50
CA LYS A 33 -0.83 -0.01 -14.73
C LYS A 33 -1.75 -0.57 -13.66
N LEU A 34 -1.49 -0.27 -12.39
CA LEU A 34 -2.31 -0.73 -11.26
C LEU A 34 -3.76 -0.25 -11.38
N LEU A 35 -3.95 1.03 -11.74
CA LEU A 35 -5.26 1.66 -11.90
C LEU A 35 -6.13 1.00 -12.97
N ARG A 36 -5.53 0.52 -14.07
CA ARG A 36 -6.26 -0.19 -15.14
C ARG A 36 -6.90 -1.50 -14.67
N TYR A 37 -6.39 -2.11 -13.60
CA TYR A 37 -6.88 -3.38 -13.05
C TYR A 37 -7.66 -3.21 -11.74
N LYS A 38 -7.97 -1.97 -11.33
CA LYS A 38 -8.79 -1.71 -10.14
C LYS A 38 -10.17 -2.36 -10.28
N GLY A 39 -10.73 -2.85 -9.19
CA GLY A 39 -11.99 -3.58 -9.22
C GLY A 39 -12.38 -4.15 -7.86
N HIS A 40 -13.20 -5.20 -7.87
CA HIS A 40 -13.68 -5.83 -6.63
C HIS A 40 -12.53 -6.34 -5.75
N PHE A 41 -11.52 -6.96 -6.35
CA PHE A 41 -10.38 -7.56 -5.64
C PHE A 41 -9.14 -6.66 -5.54
N LEU A 42 -9.14 -5.49 -6.19
CA LEU A 42 -8.07 -4.50 -6.09
C LEU A 42 -8.66 -3.12 -5.81
N LYS A 43 -8.59 -2.73 -4.55
CA LYS A 43 -9.02 -1.42 -4.04
C LYS A 43 -7.81 -0.53 -3.88
N ILE A 44 -7.82 0.64 -4.51
CA ILE A 44 -6.72 1.60 -4.47
C ILE A 44 -7.18 2.83 -3.72
N TYR A 45 -6.40 3.25 -2.73
CA TYR A 45 -6.69 4.36 -1.85
C TYR A 45 -5.56 5.39 -1.97
N ASP A 46 -5.91 6.57 -2.47
CA ASP A 46 -4.97 7.68 -2.56
C ASP A 46 -5.04 8.52 -1.28
N TYR A 47 -3.88 8.86 -0.74
CA TYR A 47 -3.77 9.74 0.41
C TYR A 47 -4.08 11.18 -0.02
N SER A 48 -5.12 11.76 0.56
CA SER A 48 -5.53 13.14 0.30
C SER A 48 -5.75 13.86 1.62
N ASN A 49 -4.70 14.49 2.15
CA ASN A 49 -4.83 15.39 3.28
C ASN A 49 -4.99 16.83 2.78
N GLU A 50 -6.24 17.25 2.55
CA GLU A 50 -6.55 18.59 2.06
C GLU A 50 -6.28 19.68 3.11
N GLU A 51 -6.31 19.31 4.40
CA GLU A 51 -6.11 20.22 5.53
C GLU A 51 -4.63 20.47 5.83
N ASP A 52 -3.78 19.46 5.64
CA ASP A 52 -2.32 19.57 5.80
C ASP A 52 -1.60 19.03 4.57
N ARG A 53 -1.30 19.95 3.64
CA ARG A 53 -0.60 19.65 2.37
C ARG A 53 0.86 19.22 2.58
N MET A 54 1.44 19.41 3.77
CA MET A 54 2.79 18.95 4.08
C MET A 54 2.81 17.53 4.66
N ALA A 55 1.66 17.00 5.08
CA ALA A 55 1.56 15.61 5.51
C ALA A 55 1.68 14.68 4.29
N ALA A 56 2.49 13.63 4.43
CA ALA A 56 2.69 12.62 3.39
C ALA A 56 2.59 11.21 3.98
N LEU A 57 2.10 10.27 3.19
CA LEU A 57 2.18 8.86 3.54
C LEU A 57 3.64 8.37 3.41
N HIS A 58 4.34 8.30 4.55
CA HIS A 58 5.73 7.83 4.59
C HIS A 58 5.87 6.35 4.97
N ALA A 59 4.81 5.71 5.50
CA ALA A 59 4.87 4.31 5.91
C ALA A 59 5.04 3.39 4.69
N LYS A 60 6.02 2.47 4.74
CA LYS A 60 6.13 1.36 3.79
C LYS A 60 5.85 0.07 4.52
N VAL A 61 4.65 -0.44 4.28
CA VAL A 61 4.10 -1.56 5.02
C VAL A 61 3.40 -2.50 4.07
N ILE A 62 3.63 -3.80 4.23
CA ILE A 62 2.87 -4.86 3.57
C ILE A 62 2.32 -5.75 4.66
N SER A 63 1.01 -6.00 4.66
CA SER A 63 0.37 -6.93 5.59
C SER A 63 -0.44 -7.96 4.83
N THR A 64 -0.33 -9.22 5.23
CA THR A 64 -0.97 -10.35 4.55
C THR A 64 -1.73 -11.22 5.54
N ASP A 65 -2.92 -11.66 5.12
CA ASP A 65 -3.77 -12.64 5.80
C ASP A 65 -4.05 -12.34 7.28
N MET A 66 -4.03 -11.05 7.68
CA MET A 66 -4.15 -10.61 9.06
C MET A 66 -3.17 -11.29 10.02
N LYS A 67 -1.97 -11.66 9.54
CA LYS A 67 -1.00 -12.43 10.34
C LYS A 67 0.43 -11.91 10.22
N GLN A 68 0.88 -11.63 9.01
CA GLN A 68 2.26 -11.21 8.75
C GLN A 68 2.26 -9.76 8.33
N THR A 69 3.18 -8.98 8.90
CA THR A 69 3.36 -7.57 8.55
C THR A 69 4.84 -7.27 8.38
N LEU A 70 5.22 -6.84 7.18
CA LEU A 70 6.52 -6.27 6.87
C LEU A 70 6.44 -4.75 7.03
N ILE A 71 7.28 -4.20 7.90
CA ILE A 71 7.54 -2.76 7.98
C ILE A 71 8.97 -2.54 7.49
N THR A 72 9.17 -1.64 6.53
CA THR A 72 10.48 -1.46 5.89
C THR A 72 10.80 0.01 5.64
N SER A 73 12.10 0.34 5.56
CA SER A 73 12.56 1.63 5.04
C SER A 73 12.49 1.72 3.51
N ALA A 74 12.49 0.56 2.83
CA ALA A 74 12.49 0.46 1.39
C ALA A 74 11.24 1.09 0.77
N ASN A 75 11.45 2.07 -0.10
CA ASN A 75 10.40 2.48 -1.03
C ASN A 75 10.07 1.32 -1.98
N LEU A 76 8.82 1.26 -2.42
CA LEU A 76 8.41 0.32 -3.47
C LEU A 76 8.88 0.79 -4.86
N SER A 77 10.14 1.20 -5.00
CA SER A 77 10.75 1.64 -6.26
C SER A 77 11.92 0.71 -6.63
N TYR A 78 12.39 0.77 -7.88
CA TYR A 78 13.54 -0.04 -8.31
C TYR A 78 14.78 0.21 -7.42
N HIS A 79 15.14 1.48 -7.21
CA HIS A 79 16.27 1.83 -6.35
C HIS A 79 16.04 1.48 -4.88
N GLY A 80 14.81 1.56 -4.37
CA GLY A 80 14.49 1.14 -3.01
C GLY A 80 14.53 -0.38 -2.80
N GLN A 81 14.37 -1.19 -3.85
CA GLN A 81 14.34 -2.65 -3.74
C GLN A 81 15.70 -3.31 -4.01
N GLU A 82 16.51 -2.76 -4.93
CA GLU A 82 17.78 -3.38 -5.35
C GLU A 82 19.02 -2.48 -5.17
N GLY A 83 18.84 -1.15 -5.16
CA GLY A 83 19.96 -0.20 -5.18
C GLY A 83 20.41 0.28 -3.80
N ASN A 84 19.48 0.42 -2.87
CA ASN A 84 19.72 0.97 -1.54
C ASN A 84 20.00 -0.13 -0.51
N ILE A 85 20.77 0.22 0.52
CA ILE A 85 20.79 -0.54 1.76
C ILE A 85 19.56 -0.14 2.56
N GLU A 86 18.66 -1.10 2.73
CA GLU A 86 17.38 -0.90 3.44
C GLU A 86 17.29 -1.86 4.62
N LEU A 87 16.45 -1.52 5.59
CA LEU A 87 16.17 -2.35 6.75
C LEU A 87 14.67 -2.50 6.91
N GLY A 88 14.25 -3.70 7.31
CA GLY A 88 12.87 -3.97 7.63
C GLY A 88 12.75 -5.01 8.74
N THR A 89 11.55 -5.09 9.29
CA THR A 89 11.17 -6.10 10.26
C THR A 89 9.94 -6.84 9.76
N LEU A 90 10.03 -8.17 9.76
CA LEU A 90 8.88 -9.04 9.56
C LEU A 90 8.32 -9.39 10.93
N ILE A 91 7.06 -9.01 11.15
CA ILE A 91 6.33 -9.26 12.38
C ILE A 91 5.29 -10.33 12.09
N GLU A 92 5.40 -11.48 12.77
CA GLU A 92 4.41 -12.54 12.74
C GLU A 92 3.50 -12.41 13.97
N SER A 93 2.40 -11.68 13.82
CA SER A 93 1.45 -11.43 14.90
C SER A 93 0.08 -11.00 14.36
N GLU A 94 -0.94 -11.81 14.64
CA GLU A 94 -2.33 -11.48 14.29
C GLU A 94 -2.79 -10.19 14.97
N ARG A 95 -2.35 -9.96 16.21
CA ARG A 95 -2.66 -8.73 16.95
C ARG A 95 -2.14 -7.50 16.22
N THR A 96 -0.86 -7.50 15.84
CA THR A 96 -0.25 -6.36 15.14
C THR A 96 -0.89 -6.13 13.77
N ALA A 97 -1.12 -7.20 13.01
CA ALA A 97 -1.77 -7.11 11.70
C ALA A 97 -3.19 -6.55 11.79
N LYS A 98 -3.98 -6.99 12.79
CA LYS A 98 -5.31 -6.46 13.05
C LYS A 98 -5.28 -4.98 13.45
N GLN A 99 -4.37 -4.58 14.34
CA GLN A 99 -4.22 -3.18 14.73
C GLN A 99 -3.88 -2.28 13.53
N LEU A 100 -3.03 -2.76 12.62
CA LEU A 100 -2.72 -2.05 11.39
C LEU A 100 -3.96 -1.87 10.51
N ASP A 101 -4.74 -2.94 10.26
CA ASP A 101 -5.96 -2.84 9.44
C ASP A 101 -7.00 -1.91 10.09
N GLU A 102 -7.14 -1.91 11.42
CA GLU A 102 -8.00 -0.99 12.15
C GLU A 102 -7.57 0.47 11.94
N VAL A 103 -6.26 0.77 12.05
CA VAL A 103 -5.72 2.11 11.80
C VAL A 103 -6.00 2.54 10.36
N MET A 104 -5.68 1.70 9.37
CA MET A 104 -5.91 2.02 7.96
C MET A 104 -7.39 2.25 7.66
N THR A 105 -8.27 1.43 8.25
CA THR A 105 -9.72 1.57 8.13
C THR A 105 -10.22 2.88 8.76
N GLN A 106 -9.71 3.27 9.92
CA GLN A 106 -10.02 4.57 10.53
C GLN A 106 -9.57 5.74 9.66
N LEU A 107 -8.42 5.65 8.99
CA LEU A 107 -7.93 6.70 8.10
C LEU A 107 -8.80 6.85 6.85
N ILE A 108 -9.37 5.75 6.32
CA ILE A 108 -10.40 5.80 5.28
C ILE A 108 -11.67 6.51 5.81
N PHE A 109 -12.17 6.14 6.99
CA PHE A 109 -13.36 6.76 7.57
C PHE A 109 -13.19 8.26 7.83
N LYS A 110 -11.99 8.69 8.22
CA LYS A 110 -11.63 10.11 8.38
C LYS A 110 -11.43 10.85 7.05
N ARG A 111 -11.62 10.19 5.91
CA ARG A 111 -11.44 10.75 4.56
C ARG A 111 -10.01 11.24 4.26
N LEU A 112 -9.03 10.74 5.01
CA LEU A 112 -7.60 10.96 4.71
C LEU A 112 -7.14 10.09 3.54
N PHE A 113 -7.84 8.97 3.31
CA PHE A 113 -7.70 8.16 2.11
C PHE A 113 -9.00 8.17 1.32
N LYS A 114 -8.90 8.34 0.00
CA LYS A 114 -10.02 8.27 -0.94
C LYS A 114 -9.80 7.11 -1.90
N GLU A 115 -10.84 6.28 -2.08
CA GLU A 115 -10.80 5.23 -3.12
C GLU A 115 -10.82 5.88 -4.50
N VAL A 116 -9.89 5.48 -5.38
CA VAL A 116 -9.71 6.03 -6.74
C VAL A 116 -10.08 5.05 -7.84
#